data_AF-A0A6V7K1M0-F1
#
_entry.id   AF-A0A6V7K1M0-F1
#
_cell.length_a   1.000
_cell.length_b   1.000
_cell.length_c   1.000
_cell.angle_alpha   90.00
_cell.angle_beta   90.00
_cell.angle_gamma   90.00
#
_symmetry.space_group_name_H-M   'P 1'
#
loop_
_entity.id
_entity.type
_entity.pdbx_description
1 polymer ?
#
loop_
_entity_poly.entity_id
_entity_poly.type
_entity_poly.pdbx_seq_one_letter_code
_entity_poly.pdbx_strand_id
1 'polypeptide(L)'
;MFGKFTGQRITTIQLDGVQYFVSRMNPYSPELNYFLAYQYCRSLGLQLASFETKEKADTMTQYLKNAGYTKYDFWTSGNKLGTDMFLWMSTGLPFNATFDYMARRSNRDVPPGTEPQRVARE
;
A
#
# COMPACT_ATOMS: atom_id res chain seq x y z
N MET A 1 -23.24 17.02 12.94
CA MET A 1 -22.32 18.14 12.66
C MET A 1 -21.21 17.61 11.76
N PHE A 2 -21.35 17.72 10.44
CA PHE A 2 -20.28 17.33 9.51
C PHE A 2 -19.25 18.46 9.51
N GLY A 3 -18.13 18.24 10.20
CA GLY A 3 -17.02 19.18 10.21
C GLY A 3 -16.53 19.45 8.79
N LYS A 4 -16.45 20.71 8.40
CA LYS A 4 -15.79 21.12 7.15
C LYS A 4 -14.35 20.61 7.18
N PHE A 5 -14.02 19.64 6.33
CA PHE A 5 -12.64 19.20 6.08
C PHE A 5 -11.89 20.24 5.24
N THR A 6 -11.66 21.43 5.81
CA THR A 6 -10.79 22.44 5.21
C THR A 6 -9.34 21.95 5.32
N GLY A 7 -8.88 21.19 4.32
CA GLY A 7 -7.48 20.76 4.24
C GLY A 7 -7.23 19.45 3.48
N GLN A 8 -8.28 18.70 3.14
CA GLN A 8 -8.10 17.38 2.49
C GLN A 8 -7.67 17.53 1.03
N ARG A 9 -6.38 17.35 0.74
CA ARG A 9 -5.88 17.24 -0.64
C ARG A 9 -6.04 15.80 -1.13
N ILE A 10 -7.29 15.43 -1.46
CA ILE A 10 -7.61 14.16 -2.13
C ILE A 10 -7.61 14.39 -3.64
N THR A 11 -6.80 13.63 -4.35
CA THR A 11 -6.79 13.56 -5.82
C THR A 11 -7.58 12.34 -6.26
N THR A 12 -8.43 12.51 -7.27
CA THR A 12 -9.19 11.39 -7.85
C THR A 12 -8.50 10.89 -9.10
N ILE A 13 -8.40 9.57 -9.26
CA ILE A 13 -7.81 8.89 -10.42
C ILE A 13 -8.83 7.88 -10.94
N GLN A 14 -9.00 7.79 -12.26
CA GLN A 14 -9.84 6.79 -12.89
C GLN A 14 -8.96 5.82 -13.66
N LEU A 15 -9.03 4.52 -13.33
CA LEU A 15 -8.32 3.45 -14.05
C LEU A 15 -9.29 2.27 -14.25
N ASP A 16 -9.43 1.80 -15.49
CA ASP A 16 -10.28 0.64 -15.86
C ASP A 16 -11.71 0.69 -15.29
N GLY A 17 -12.31 1.88 -15.27
CA GLY A 17 -13.66 2.09 -14.71
C GLY A 17 -13.73 2.12 -13.18
N VAL A 18 -12.60 1.98 -12.49
CA VAL A 18 -12.50 2.09 -11.03
C VAL A 18 -11.98 3.48 -10.63
N GLN A 19 -12.68 4.11 -9.69
CA GLN A 19 -12.29 5.40 -9.11
C GLN A 19 -11.42 5.20 -7.87
N TYR A 20 -10.20 5.72 -7.93
CA TYR A 20 -9.24 5.73 -6.82
C TYR A 20 -9.12 7.12 -6.23
N PHE A 21 -8.88 7.17 -4.92
CA PHE A 21 -8.68 8.39 -4.15
C PHE A 21 -7.30 8.37 -3.51
N VAL A 22 -6.50 9.39 -3.81
CA VAL A 22 -5.12 9.52 -3.32
C VAL A 22 -5.05 10.70 -2.38
N SER A 23 -4.81 10.42 -1.10
CA SER A 23 -4.66 11.47 -0.08
C SER A 23 -3.20 11.62 0.31
N ARG A 24 -2.74 12.88 0.36
CA ARG A 24 -1.42 13.24 0.92
C ARG A 24 -1.47 13.67 2.38
N MET A 25 -2.67 13.81 2.94
CA MET A 25 -2.88 14.37 4.27
C MET A 25 -3.95 13.55 5.00
N ASN A 26 -3.86 13.55 6.32
CA ASN A 26 -4.82 12.89 7.20
C ASN A 26 -5.05 13.78 8.43
N PRO A 27 -6.20 13.64 9.12
CA PRO A 27 -6.52 14.49 10.27
C PRO A 27 -5.93 13.98 11.59
N TYR A 28 -5.26 12.82 11.61
CA TYR A 28 -4.88 12.13 12.84
C TYR A 28 -3.44 12.41 13.28
N SER A 29 -2.50 12.50 12.34
CA SER A 29 -1.07 12.61 12.63
C SER A 29 -0.31 13.27 11.46
N PRO A 30 0.78 14.03 11.73
CA PRO A 30 1.68 14.53 10.69
C PRO A 30 2.29 13.40 9.84
N GLU A 31 2.60 12.27 10.47
CA GLU A 31 3.08 11.06 9.80
C GLU A 31 2.02 9.96 9.85
N LEU A 32 1.71 9.40 8.69
CA LEU A 32 0.65 8.41 8.54
C LEU A 32 1.24 6.99 8.58
N ASN A 33 0.83 6.19 9.55
CA ASN A 33 1.11 4.75 9.55
C ASN A 33 -0.01 3.95 8.87
N TYR A 34 0.22 2.67 8.62
CA TYR A 34 -0.74 1.77 7.96
C TYR A 34 -2.14 1.78 8.62
N PHE A 35 -2.20 1.64 9.95
CA PHE A 35 -3.48 1.55 10.67
C PHE A 35 -4.29 2.85 10.57
N LEU A 36 -3.61 4.00 10.70
CA LEU A 36 -4.25 5.30 10.51
C LEU A 36 -4.67 5.52 9.06
N ALA A 37 -3.90 5.05 8.07
CA ALA A 37 -4.29 5.12 6.66
C ALA A 37 -5.54 4.29 6.38
N TYR A 38 -5.59 3.08 6.94
CA TYR A 38 -6.73 2.19 6.86
C TYR A 38 -7.98 2.84 7.46
N GLN A 39 -7.89 3.34 8.70
CA GLN A 39 -9.00 4.01 9.38
C GLN A 39 -9.45 5.28 8.65
N TYR A 40 -8.51 6.03 8.10
CA TYR A 40 -8.82 7.23 7.34
C TYR A 40 -9.67 6.93 6.10
N CYS A 41 -9.30 5.93 5.29
CA CYS A 41 -10.13 5.48 4.17
C CYS A 41 -11.53 5.04 4.64
N ARG A 42 -11.62 4.26 5.73
CA ARG A 42 -12.90 3.79 6.28
C ARG A 42 -13.80 4.94 6.75
N SER A 43 -13.23 6.00 7.33
CA SER A 43 -13.98 7.19 7.75
C SER A 43 -14.66 7.93 6.60
N LEU A 44 -14.18 7.74 5.37
CA LEU A 44 -14.73 8.32 4.14
C LEU A 44 -15.70 7.36 3.42
N GLY A 45 -16.01 6.21 4.00
CA GLY A 45 -16.77 5.15 3.33
C GLY A 45 -15.98 4.46 2.21
N LEU A 46 -14.66 4.60 2.20
CA LEU A 46 -13.74 3.98 1.24
C LEU A 46 -12.98 2.82 1.89
N GLN A 47 -12.13 2.18 1.10
CA GLN A 47 -11.16 1.18 1.56
C GLN A 47 -9.80 1.45 0.92
N LEU A 48 -8.72 1.03 1.57
CA LEU A 48 -7.40 1.12 0.96
C LEU A 48 -7.38 0.34 -0.35
N ALA A 49 -6.64 0.85 -1.33
CA ALA A 49 -6.60 0.25 -2.66
C ALA A 49 -6.01 -1.16 -2.60
N SER A 50 -6.66 -2.08 -3.30
CA SER A 50 -6.13 -3.40 -3.65
C SER A 50 -6.04 -3.46 -5.16
N PHE A 51 -5.05 -4.14 -5.68
CA PHE A 51 -4.92 -4.34 -7.11
C PHE A 51 -5.21 -5.80 -7.43
N GLU A 52 -5.63 -6.09 -8.66
CA GLU A 52 -5.92 -7.44 -9.17
C GLU A 52 -4.81 -8.00 -10.04
N THR A 53 -4.01 -7.13 -10.67
CA THR A 53 -2.92 -7.52 -11.58
C THR A 53 -1.74 -6.56 -11.51
N LYS A 54 -0.55 -7.03 -11.90
CA LYS A 54 0.70 -6.28 -11.74
C LYS A 54 0.62 -4.98 -12.50
N GLU A 55 0.04 -5.11 -13.68
CA GLU A 55 -0.17 -4.06 -14.64
C GLU A 55 -0.99 -2.93 -14.02
N LYS A 56 -2.08 -3.22 -13.28
CA LYS A 56 -2.87 -2.19 -12.60
C LYS A 56 -2.05 -1.42 -11.56
N ALA A 57 -1.23 -2.11 -10.77
CA ALA A 57 -0.37 -1.47 -9.78
C ALA A 57 0.79 -0.68 -10.40
N ASP A 58 1.39 -1.18 -11.49
CA ASP A 58 2.38 -0.47 -12.28
C ASP A 58 1.79 0.79 -12.90
N THR A 59 0.61 0.69 -13.51
CA THR A 59 -0.11 1.82 -14.10
C THR A 59 -0.42 2.90 -13.05
N MET A 60 -0.91 2.50 -11.86
CA MET A 60 -1.11 3.45 -10.76
C MET A 60 0.21 4.11 -10.35
N THR A 61 1.28 3.33 -10.23
CA THR A 61 2.62 3.83 -9.86
C THR A 61 3.14 4.83 -10.90
N GLN A 62 3.02 4.52 -12.19
CA GLN A 62 3.41 5.40 -13.28
C GLN A 62 2.57 6.68 -13.30
N TYR A 63 1.26 6.57 -13.10
CA TYR A 63 0.37 7.73 -13.02
C TYR A 63 0.83 8.68 -11.90
N LEU A 64 1.07 8.14 -10.69
CA LEU A 64 1.52 8.93 -9.55
C LEU A 64 2.87 9.61 -9.82
N LYS A 65 3.82 8.90 -10.45
CA LYS A 65 5.11 9.48 -10.85
C LYS A 65 4.92 10.63 -11.83
N ASN A 66 4.14 10.43 -12.89
CA ASN A 66 3.89 11.43 -13.93
C ASN A 66 3.15 12.66 -13.39
N ALA A 67 2.29 12.48 -12.39
CA ALA A 67 1.59 13.56 -11.71
C ALA A 67 2.44 14.27 -10.62
N GLY A 68 3.74 13.96 -10.53
CA GLY A 68 4.68 14.64 -9.63
C GLY A 68 4.65 14.15 -8.18
N TYR A 69 4.09 12.97 -7.91
CA TYR A 69 4.06 12.36 -6.58
C TYR A 69 5.31 11.51 -6.26
N THR A 70 6.41 11.69 -7.00
CA THR A 70 7.65 10.90 -6.85
C THR A 70 8.32 11.00 -5.48
N LYS A 71 7.98 12.02 -4.69
CA LYS A 71 8.52 12.26 -3.34
C LYS A 71 7.67 11.70 -2.19
N TYR A 72 6.59 10.97 -2.51
CA TYR A 72 5.66 10.44 -1.53
C TYR A 72 5.53 8.92 -1.67
N ASP A 73 5.45 8.25 -0.53
CA ASP A 73 4.99 6.86 -0.45
C ASP A 73 3.50 6.84 -0.09
N PHE A 74 2.78 5.85 -0.61
CA PHE A 74 1.35 5.69 -0.40
C PHE A 74 1.03 4.32 0.17
N TRP A 75 0.14 4.30 1.16
CA TRP A 75 -0.39 3.07 1.71
C TRP A 75 -1.42 2.44 0.77
N THR A 76 -1.32 1.13 0.60
CA THR A 76 -2.33 0.27 -0.06
C THR A 76 -2.88 -0.70 0.99
N SER A 77 -3.90 -1.50 0.65
CA SER A 77 -4.50 -2.42 1.64
C SER A 77 -3.59 -3.60 1.98
N GLY A 78 -2.53 -3.81 1.19
CA GLY A 78 -1.63 -4.94 1.30
C GLY A 78 -0.74 -4.93 2.53
N ASN A 79 -0.76 -6.01 3.30
CA ASN A 79 0.21 -6.23 4.37
C ASN A 79 0.37 -7.74 4.68
N LYS A 80 1.27 -8.07 5.61
CA LYS A 80 1.50 -9.44 6.12
C LYS A 80 1.47 -9.53 7.66
N LEU A 81 0.77 -8.62 8.32
CA LEU A 81 0.67 -8.61 9.77
C LEU A 81 -0.21 -9.78 10.22
N GLY A 82 0.33 -10.63 11.10
CA GLY A 82 -0.38 -11.80 11.62
C GLY A 82 -0.45 -12.98 10.65
N THR A 83 0.33 -12.98 9.57
CA THR A 83 0.36 -14.06 8.57
C THR A 83 1.73 -14.14 7.89
N ASP A 84 2.09 -15.31 7.37
CA ASP A 84 3.34 -15.52 6.61
C ASP A 84 3.20 -15.16 5.12
N MET A 85 2.01 -14.73 4.68
CA MET A 85 1.74 -14.32 3.30
C MET A 85 1.16 -12.91 3.21
N PHE A 86 1.42 -12.22 2.10
CA PHE A 86 0.80 -10.93 1.84
C PHE A 86 -0.67 -11.11 1.43
N LEU A 87 -1.55 -10.34 2.09
CA LEU A 87 -2.98 -10.31 1.84
C LEU A 87 -3.43 -8.89 1.51
N TRP A 88 -4.36 -8.76 0.56
CA TRP A 88 -5.10 -7.53 0.33
C TRP A 88 -6.23 -7.42 1.36
N MET A 89 -6.05 -6.62 2.40
CA MET A 89 -7.02 -6.57 3.51
C MET A 89 -8.42 -6.11 3.11
N SER A 90 -8.54 -5.40 1.98
CA SER A 90 -9.84 -4.93 1.49
C SER A 90 -10.59 -5.97 0.66
N THR A 91 -9.93 -7.02 0.16
CA THR A 91 -10.58 -8.09 -0.62
C THR A 91 -10.46 -9.47 0.03
N GLY A 92 -9.53 -9.64 0.98
CA GLY A 92 -9.21 -10.93 1.60
C GLY A 92 -8.38 -11.87 0.70
N LEU A 93 -7.96 -11.41 -0.49
CA LEU A 93 -7.23 -12.24 -1.46
C LEU A 93 -5.72 -12.22 -1.21
N PRO A 94 -5.02 -13.35 -1.42
CA PRO A 94 -3.57 -13.40 -1.36
C PRO A 94 -2.94 -12.69 -2.56
N PHE A 95 -1.74 -12.14 -2.35
CA PHE A 95 -0.97 -11.47 -3.41
C PHE A 95 -0.59 -12.39 -4.57
N ASN A 96 -0.52 -13.71 -4.36
CA ASN A 96 -0.18 -14.66 -5.42
C ASN A 96 -1.26 -14.76 -6.52
N ALA A 97 -2.50 -14.32 -6.23
CA ALA A 97 -3.55 -14.20 -7.23
C ALA A 97 -3.38 -12.94 -8.09
N THR A 98 -2.42 -12.09 -7.73
CA THR A 98 -2.35 -10.72 -8.19
C THR A 98 -1.02 -10.43 -8.85
N PHE A 99 0.10 -10.42 -8.11
CA PHE A 99 1.48 -10.23 -8.59
C PHE A 99 2.43 -10.08 -7.41
N ASP A 100 3.72 -10.27 -7.65
CA ASP A 100 4.72 -10.22 -6.59
C ASP A 100 5.74 -9.07 -6.77
N TYR A 101 5.47 -7.90 -6.17
CA TYR A 101 6.50 -6.84 -6.04
C TYR A 101 7.42 -7.05 -4.82
N MET A 102 7.03 -7.93 -3.89
CA MET A 102 7.61 -7.99 -2.54
C MET A 102 8.42 -9.25 -2.28
N ALA A 103 8.37 -10.25 -3.16
CA ALA A 103 9.47 -11.15 -3.41
C ALA A 103 10.61 -10.32 -3.96
N ARG A 104 11.30 -9.67 -3.02
CA ARG A 104 12.72 -9.42 -3.13
C ARG A 104 13.32 -10.66 -3.77
N ARG A 105 13.96 -10.43 -4.92
CA ARG A 105 14.94 -11.30 -5.58
C ARG A 105 15.14 -12.58 -4.80
N SER A 106 14.48 -13.65 -5.27
CA SER A 106 14.80 -15.01 -4.85
C SER A 106 16.31 -15.08 -4.70
N ASN A 107 16.72 -15.58 -3.53
CA ASN A 107 18.01 -15.86 -2.93
C ASN A 107 19.12 -16.46 -3.85
N ARG A 108 19.12 -16.17 -5.16
CA ARG A 108 20.02 -16.71 -6.19
C ARG A 108 21.35 -15.97 -6.27
N ASP A 109 21.46 -14.80 -5.64
CA ASP A 109 22.69 -13.98 -5.64
C ASP A 109 23.49 -14.11 -4.32
N VAL A 110 23.07 -14.96 -3.37
CA VAL A 110 23.77 -15.17 -2.10
C VAL A 110 24.57 -16.47 -2.19
N PRO A 111 25.93 -16.43 -2.23
CA PRO A 111 26.74 -17.62 -2.21
C PRO A 111 26.47 -18.44 -0.94
N PRO A 112 26.43 -19.79 -1.02
CA PRO A 112 26.26 -20.64 0.15
C PRO A 112 27.32 -20.28 1.21
N GLY A 113 26.90 -19.89 2.41
CA GLY A 113 27.78 -19.61 3.54
C GLY A 113 27.77 -18.20 4.13
N THR A 114 26.88 -17.30 3.69
CA THR A 114 26.80 -15.91 4.23
C THR A 114 25.51 -15.64 5.03
N GLU A 115 24.93 -16.66 5.65
CA GLU A 115 23.80 -16.47 6.55
C GLU A 115 24.31 -15.92 7.90
N PRO A 116 23.88 -14.72 8.36
CA PRO A 116 24.27 -14.23 9.67
C PRO A 116 23.67 -15.15 10.73
N GLN A 117 24.51 -15.74 11.59
CA GLN A 117 24.04 -16.51 12.73
C GLN A 117 23.05 -15.66 13.53
N ARG A 118 21.78 -16.06 13.54
CA ARG A 118 20.75 -15.46 14.38
C ARG A 118 21.12 -15.81 15.83
N VAL A 119 21.86 -14.94 16.51
CA VAL A 119 22.07 -15.06 17.94
C VAL A 119 20.74 -14.73 18.60
N ALA A 120 19.98 -15.76 18.98
CA ALA A 120 18.98 -15.63 20.01
C ALA A 120 19.72 -15.33 21.32
N ARG A 121 19.42 -14.20 21.96
CA ARG A 121 19.73 -14.01 23.37
C ARG A 121 18.41 -14.01 24.13
N GLU A 122 18.38 -14.89 25.13
CA GLU A 122 17.36 -15.02 26.17
C GLU A 122 17.26 -13.76 27.04
#